data_AF-A0A059WIL3-F1
#
_entry.id   AF-A0A059WIL3-F1
#
_cell.length_a   1.000
_cell.length_b   1.000
_cell.length_c   1.000
_cell.angle_alpha   90.00
_cell.angle_beta   90.00
_cell.angle_gamma   90.00
#
_symmetry.space_group_name_H-M   'P 1'
#
loop_
_entity.id
_entity.type
_entity.pdbx_description
1 polymer ?
#
loop_
_entity_poly.entity_id
_entity_poly.type
_entity_poly.pdbx_seq_one_letter_code
_entity_poly.pdbx_strand_id
1 'polypeptide(L)'
;MACVFSLWGSVVFGQSQTTSPGKSSPGKASPPQSTPPQKILPLIEKYKAPPYPKSLYLTGETYDYRIKSRSPLPATRTDTFVCDIWQRVTMDLKLTLTPEQVSEEVIKQAMNIYLTRKWDDIAGYRPWTHANFIKSLKAPQRDSLAKELLEYIGKNGVRDVKE
;
A
#
# COMPACT_ATOMS: atom_id res chain seq x y z
N MET A 1 2.34 -33.44 48.22
CA MET A 1 0.93 -33.85 48.03
C MET A 1 0.80 -34.34 46.61
N ALA A 2 0.85 -35.65 46.42
CA ALA A 2 0.65 -36.32 45.14
C ALA A 2 -0.47 -37.34 45.36
N CYS A 3 -1.55 -37.21 44.60
CA CYS A 3 -2.60 -38.22 44.54
C CYS A 3 -2.71 -38.70 43.09
N VAL A 4 -2.29 -39.94 42.89
CA VAL A 4 -2.58 -40.79 41.74
C VAL A 4 -3.87 -41.53 42.07
N PHE A 5 -4.84 -41.59 41.17
CA PHE A 5 -5.77 -42.71 41.09
C PHE A 5 -6.20 -42.95 39.63
N SER A 6 -5.84 -44.14 39.17
CA SER A 6 -6.36 -44.81 37.98
C SER A 6 -7.76 -45.40 38.27
N LEU A 7 -8.57 -45.57 37.23
CA LEU A 7 -9.18 -46.85 36.77
C LEU A 7 -10.59 -46.66 36.15
N TRP A 8 -10.71 -47.18 34.91
CA TRP A 8 -11.81 -47.94 34.29
C TRP A 8 -13.22 -47.29 34.20
N GLY A 9 -14.06 -47.56 33.19
CA GLY A 9 -14.04 -48.55 32.13
C GLY A 9 -15.24 -48.32 31.19
N SER A 10 -15.21 -49.02 30.06
CA SER A 10 -16.10 -48.94 28.90
C SER A 10 -17.55 -49.35 29.15
N VAL A 11 -18.49 -48.78 28.37
CA VAL A 11 -19.75 -49.45 27.98
C VAL A 11 -20.06 -49.17 26.51
N VAL A 12 -20.44 -50.24 25.81
CA VAL A 12 -20.80 -50.39 24.39
C VAL A 12 -22.32 -50.34 24.24
N PHE A 13 -22.88 -49.77 23.16
CA PHE A 13 -23.88 -50.37 22.25
C PHE A 13 -24.63 -49.33 21.38
N GLY A 14 -24.88 -49.69 20.10
CA GLY A 14 -25.94 -49.07 19.28
C GLY A 14 -25.64 -49.02 17.77
N GLN A 15 -26.05 -50.06 17.03
CA GLN A 15 -25.90 -50.23 15.57
C GLN A 15 -26.92 -49.45 14.72
N SER A 16 -26.63 -49.45 13.39
CA SER A 16 -27.55 -49.46 12.23
C SER A 16 -27.89 -48.08 11.62
N GLN A 17 -27.88 -47.83 10.29
CA GLN A 17 -27.78 -48.66 9.09
C GLN A 17 -27.58 -47.77 7.82
N THR A 18 -27.01 -48.39 6.76
CA THR A 18 -27.29 -48.31 5.30
C THR A 18 -27.01 -47.09 4.37
N THR A 19 -26.34 -47.45 3.26
CA THR A 19 -26.49 -47.02 1.83
C THR A 19 -25.86 -45.73 1.27
N SER A 20 -24.72 -45.86 0.57
CA SER A 20 -24.59 -45.77 -0.91
C SER A 20 -23.14 -45.51 -1.38
N PRO A 21 -22.63 -46.14 -2.45
CA PRO A 21 -21.30 -45.89 -3.00
C PRO A 21 -21.36 -44.81 -4.09
N GLY A 22 -21.04 -43.56 -3.73
CA GLY A 22 -20.81 -42.47 -4.68
C GLY A 22 -19.32 -42.31 -4.96
N LYS A 23 -18.82 -42.97 -6.02
CA LYS A 23 -17.44 -42.87 -6.49
C LYS A 23 -17.28 -41.58 -7.31
N SER A 24 -16.99 -40.45 -6.64
CA SER A 24 -16.60 -39.21 -7.31
C SER A 24 -15.07 -39.15 -7.48
N SER A 25 -14.66 -39.10 -8.75
CA SER A 25 -13.28 -38.91 -9.18
C SER A 25 -12.60 -37.71 -8.51
N PRO A 26 -11.32 -37.79 -8.11
CA PRO A 26 -10.57 -36.59 -7.77
C PRO A 26 -10.18 -35.90 -9.08
N GLY A 27 -10.97 -34.91 -9.48
CA GLY A 27 -10.55 -33.93 -10.48
C GLY A 27 -9.27 -33.27 -9.97
N LYS A 28 -8.17 -33.44 -10.73
CA LYS A 28 -6.91 -32.73 -10.50
C LYS A 28 -7.20 -31.24 -10.41
N ALA A 29 -7.21 -30.69 -9.19
CA ALA A 29 -7.12 -29.25 -9.00
C ALA A 29 -5.74 -28.83 -9.51
N SER A 30 -5.69 -28.15 -10.65
CA SER A 30 -4.48 -27.49 -11.11
C SER A 30 -3.95 -26.59 -9.98
N PRO A 31 -2.64 -26.58 -9.71
CA PRO A 31 -2.07 -25.71 -8.69
C PRO A 31 -2.40 -24.25 -9.03
N PRO A 32 -2.70 -23.39 -8.04
CA PRO A 32 -2.96 -21.99 -8.29
C PRO A 32 -1.74 -21.41 -9.02
N GLN A 33 -1.94 -21.00 -10.28
CA GLN A 33 -0.91 -20.30 -11.03
C GLN A 33 -0.53 -19.06 -10.22
N SER A 34 0.72 -19.04 -9.76
CA SER A 34 1.29 -17.89 -9.07
C SER A 34 1.18 -16.69 -9.99
N THR A 35 0.24 -15.81 -9.72
CA THR A 35 0.17 -14.52 -10.41
C THR A 35 1.52 -13.83 -10.19
N PRO A 36 2.21 -13.38 -11.25
CA PRO A 36 3.49 -12.70 -11.08
C PRO A 36 3.34 -11.54 -10.11
N PRO A 37 4.37 -11.24 -9.29
CA PRO A 37 4.29 -10.18 -8.29
C PRO A 37 3.93 -8.86 -8.98
N GLN A 38 2.73 -8.37 -8.70
CA GLN A 38 2.22 -7.15 -9.30
C GLN A 38 3.00 -5.95 -8.75
N LYS A 39 3.70 -5.22 -9.62
CA LYS A 39 4.35 -3.95 -9.26
C LYS A 39 3.31 -2.96 -8.74
N ILE A 40 3.58 -2.34 -7.60
CA ILE A 40 2.65 -1.47 -6.89
C ILE A 40 2.76 -0.02 -7.36
N LEU A 41 3.97 0.49 -7.59
CA LEU A 41 4.19 1.89 -7.98
C LEU A 41 3.40 2.27 -9.25
N PRO A 42 3.40 1.47 -10.34
CA PRO A 42 2.63 1.81 -11.55
C PRO A 42 1.11 1.88 -11.35
N LEU A 43 0.58 1.34 -10.24
CA LEU A 43 -0.86 1.39 -9.96
C LEU A 43 -1.34 2.82 -9.68
N ILE A 44 -0.45 3.73 -9.26
CA ILE A 44 -0.81 5.13 -8.97
C ILE A 44 -1.35 5.86 -10.20
N GLU A 45 -0.89 5.49 -11.41
CA GLU A 45 -1.37 6.09 -12.67
C GLU A 45 -2.87 5.88 -12.85
N LYS A 46 -3.35 4.68 -12.53
CA LYS A 46 -4.74 4.27 -12.69
C LYS A 46 -5.56 4.46 -11.42
N TYR A 47 -4.92 4.80 -10.30
CA TYR A 47 -5.60 4.96 -9.03
C TYR A 47 -6.61 6.11 -9.07
N LYS A 48 -7.80 5.83 -8.55
CA LYS A 48 -8.88 6.81 -8.36
C LYS A 48 -9.13 6.95 -6.87
N ALA A 49 -8.74 8.09 -6.31
CA ALA A 49 -9.03 8.40 -4.92
C ALA A 49 -10.54 8.60 -4.72
N PRO A 50 -11.04 8.40 -3.49
CA PRO A 50 -12.38 8.85 -3.12
C PRO A 50 -12.57 10.35 -3.39
N PRO A 51 -13.82 10.82 -3.53
CA PRO A 51 -14.10 12.24 -3.74
C PRO A 51 -13.38 13.13 -2.73
N TYR A 52 -12.70 14.17 -3.22
CA TYR A 52 -12.02 15.13 -2.35
C TYR A 52 -13.05 15.84 -1.45
N PRO A 53 -12.80 15.94 -0.13
CA PRO A 53 -13.72 16.59 0.81
C PRO A 53 -13.70 18.11 0.63
N LYS A 54 -14.53 18.60 -0.29
CA LYS A 54 -14.63 20.04 -0.60
C LYS A 54 -15.19 20.83 0.58
N SER A 55 -14.72 22.06 0.75
CA SER A 55 -15.20 23.04 1.73
C SER A 55 -15.46 24.39 1.06
N LEU A 56 -15.91 25.38 1.84
CA LEU A 56 -16.05 26.77 1.38
C LEU A 56 -14.73 27.37 0.85
N TYR A 57 -13.59 26.88 1.33
CA TYR A 57 -12.27 27.43 1.00
C TYR A 57 -11.44 26.51 0.08
N LEU A 58 -11.71 25.21 0.09
CA LEU A 58 -10.95 24.21 -0.68
C LEU A 58 -11.89 23.42 -1.58
N THR A 59 -11.81 23.64 -2.89
CA THR A 59 -12.64 22.97 -3.91
C THR A 59 -11.94 21.79 -4.60
N GLY A 60 -10.65 21.58 -4.32
CA GLY A 60 -9.82 20.51 -4.87
C GLY A 60 -8.44 20.48 -4.20
N GLU A 61 -7.58 19.55 -4.64
CA GLU A 61 -6.19 19.44 -4.21
C GLU A 61 -5.31 20.51 -4.88
N THR A 62 -4.10 20.73 -4.37
CA THR A 62 -3.08 21.63 -4.97
C THR A 62 -2.90 21.36 -6.47
N TYR A 63 -2.80 20.10 -6.85
CA TYR A 63 -2.67 19.67 -8.24
C TYR A 63 -3.82 20.16 -9.13
N ASP A 64 -5.06 20.14 -8.63
CA ASP A 64 -6.23 20.61 -9.40
C ASP A 64 -6.15 22.11 -9.68
N TYR A 65 -5.66 22.90 -8.71
CA TYR A 65 -5.46 24.33 -8.91
C TYR A 65 -4.35 24.63 -9.92
N ARG A 66 -3.23 23.89 -9.85
CA ARG A 66 -2.13 24.03 -10.82
C ARG A 66 -2.58 23.70 -12.24
N ILE A 67 -3.45 22.69 -12.42
CA ILE A 67 -4.09 22.42 -13.73
C ILE A 67 -4.92 23.63 -14.17
N LYS A 68 -5.80 24.16 -13.29
CA LYS A 68 -6.66 25.30 -13.63
C LYS A 68 -5.86 26.53 -14.02
N SER A 69 -4.76 26.81 -13.33
CA SER A 69 -3.87 27.94 -13.63
C SER A 69 -2.85 27.67 -14.74
N ARG A 70 -2.85 26.46 -15.34
CA ARG A 70 -1.86 26.01 -16.33
C ARG A 70 -0.41 26.10 -15.84
N SER A 71 -0.21 25.91 -14.53
CA SER A 71 1.11 25.81 -13.93
C SER A 71 1.76 24.48 -14.29
N PRO A 72 3.10 24.42 -14.37
CA PRO A 72 3.80 23.18 -14.68
C PRO A 72 3.56 22.13 -13.59
N LEU A 73 3.53 20.87 -14.03
CA LEU A 73 3.30 19.68 -13.21
C LEU A 73 4.28 18.57 -13.62
N PRO A 74 4.67 17.67 -12.70
CA PRO A 74 5.41 16.46 -13.07
C PRO A 74 4.63 15.68 -14.13
N ALA A 75 5.35 15.10 -15.09
CA ALA A 75 4.76 14.55 -16.32
C ALA A 75 3.80 13.37 -16.07
N THR A 76 4.02 12.62 -14.99
CA THR A 76 3.23 11.43 -14.64
C THR A 76 2.74 11.49 -13.20
N ARG A 77 1.72 10.69 -12.87
CA ARG A 77 1.27 10.57 -11.47
C ARG A 77 2.32 9.87 -10.61
N THR A 78 3.11 9.00 -11.22
CA THR A 78 4.28 8.37 -10.60
C THR A 78 5.31 9.41 -10.22
N ASP A 79 5.69 10.31 -11.14
CA ASP A 79 6.62 11.41 -10.83
C ASP A 79 6.04 12.33 -9.76
N THR A 80 4.74 12.65 -9.86
CA THR A 80 4.03 13.45 -8.84
C THR A 80 4.09 12.79 -7.46
N PHE A 81 3.87 11.48 -7.39
CA PHE A 81 3.93 10.71 -6.15
C PHE A 81 5.35 10.64 -5.59
N VAL A 82 6.36 10.45 -6.44
CA VAL A 82 7.77 10.45 -6.05
C VAL A 82 8.18 11.83 -5.52
N CYS A 83 7.76 12.92 -6.14
CA CYS A 83 8.01 14.28 -5.64
C CYS A 83 7.36 14.50 -4.28
N ASP A 84 6.11 14.08 -4.10
CA ASP A 84 5.40 14.19 -2.83
C ASP A 84 6.08 13.37 -1.71
N ILE A 85 6.57 12.15 -2.00
CA ILE A 85 7.36 11.35 -1.06
C ILE A 85 8.69 12.02 -0.75
N TRP A 86 9.38 12.57 -1.74
CA TRP A 86 10.63 13.29 -1.55
C TRP A 86 10.46 14.54 -0.68
N GLN A 87 9.34 15.25 -0.82
CA GLN A 87 8.99 16.35 0.08
C GLN A 87 8.82 15.88 1.53
N ARG A 88 8.28 14.67 1.77
CA ARG A 88 8.24 14.11 3.13
C ARG A 88 9.65 13.87 3.68
N VAL A 89 10.57 13.39 2.85
CA VAL A 89 11.98 13.19 3.25
C VAL A 89 12.63 14.53 3.63
N THR A 90 12.46 15.56 2.80
CA THR A 90 13.18 16.83 2.95
C THR A 90 12.51 17.81 3.92
N MET A 91 11.17 17.88 3.95
CA MET A 91 10.43 18.86 4.75
C MET A 91 9.97 18.31 6.10
N ASP A 92 9.47 17.08 6.12
CA ASP A 92 8.86 16.49 7.33
C ASP A 92 9.89 15.72 8.16
N LEU A 93 10.71 14.87 7.52
CA LEU A 93 11.84 14.21 8.17
C LEU A 93 13.06 15.13 8.30
N LYS A 94 13.06 16.27 7.59
CA LYS A 94 14.14 17.28 7.62
C LYS A 94 15.52 16.73 7.25
N LEU A 95 15.54 15.72 6.39
CA LEU A 95 16.78 15.10 5.94
C LEU A 95 17.32 15.83 4.72
N THR A 96 18.61 16.16 4.74
CA THR A 96 19.33 16.73 3.59
C THR A 96 20.10 15.61 2.91
N LEU A 97 19.43 14.93 1.97
CA LEU A 97 19.98 13.80 1.23
C LEU A 97 19.92 14.09 -0.28
N THR A 98 20.85 13.51 -1.04
CA THR A 98 20.70 13.39 -2.49
C THR A 98 19.88 12.13 -2.84
N PRO A 99 19.26 12.05 -4.03
CA PRO A 99 18.52 10.85 -4.46
C PRO A 99 19.30 9.53 -4.32
N GLU A 100 20.61 9.56 -4.47
CA GLU A 100 21.49 8.38 -4.39
C GLU A 100 21.74 7.93 -2.94
N GLN A 101 21.49 8.80 -1.96
CA GLN A 101 21.74 8.55 -0.54
C GLN A 101 20.49 8.06 0.21
N VAL A 102 19.31 8.07 -0.43
CA VAL A 102 18.07 7.66 0.22
C VAL A 102 18.05 6.15 0.43
N SER A 103 17.60 5.70 1.61
CA SER A 103 17.44 4.27 1.92
C SER A 103 15.97 3.84 1.88
N GLU A 104 15.73 2.52 1.83
CA GLU A 104 14.38 1.96 1.89
C GLU A 104 13.66 2.38 3.19
N GLU A 105 14.38 2.40 4.31
CA GLU A 105 13.85 2.79 5.62
C GLU A 105 13.41 4.26 5.64
N VAL A 106 14.18 5.16 5.01
CA VAL A 106 13.81 6.57 4.87
C VAL A 106 12.52 6.71 4.05
N ILE A 107 12.39 5.96 2.95
CA ILE A 107 11.16 5.95 2.15
C ILE A 107 9.98 5.41 2.97
N LYS A 108 10.17 4.35 3.77
CA LYS A 108 9.13 3.82 4.66
C LYS A 108 8.69 4.85 5.69
N GLN A 109 9.63 5.57 6.31
CA GLN A 109 9.33 6.66 7.24
C GLN A 109 8.54 7.79 6.56
N ALA A 110 8.96 8.18 5.35
CA ALA A 110 8.25 9.15 4.53
C ALA A 110 6.81 8.72 4.21
N MET A 111 6.60 7.46 3.81
CA MET A 111 5.27 6.88 3.60
C MET A 111 4.44 6.83 4.89
N ASN A 112 5.08 6.60 6.04
CA ASN A 112 4.40 6.52 7.32
C ASN A 112 3.77 7.86 7.75
N ILE A 113 4.25 8.98 7.24
CA ILE A 113 3.61 10.30 7.44
C ILE A 113 2.18 10.28 6.88
N TYR A 114 1.98 9.70 5.70
CA TYR A 114 0.65 9.57 5.10
C TYR A 114 -0.29 8.63 5.87
N LEU A 115 0.26 7.69 6.64
CA LEU A 115 -0.53 6.79 7.49
C LEU A 115 -0.95 7.43 8.81
N THR A 116 -0.09 8.29 9.37
CA THR A 116 -0.22 8.79 10.74
C THR A 116 -0.76 10.22 10.83
N ARG A 117 -0.46 11.08 9.85
CA ARG A 117 -0.94 12.48 9.83
C ARG A 117 -2.22 12.65 9.02
N LYS A 118 -2.93 13.74 9.33
CA LYS A 118 -4.07 14.18 8.52
C LYS A 118 -3.54 14.74 7.20
N TRP A 119 -4.22 14.41 6.11
CA TRP A 119 -3.74 14.71 4.76
C TRP A 119 -3.73 16.21 4.43
N ASP A 120 -4.58 17.00 5.08
CA ASP A 120 -4.68 18.45 4.88
C ASP A 120 -3.49 19.20 5.49
N ASP A 121 -2.83 18.62 6.49
CA ASP A 121 -1.59 19.15 7.07
C ASP A 121 -0.34 18.78 6.25
N ILE A 122 -0.49 17.97 5.19
CA ILE A 122 0.60 17.47 4.38
C ILE A 122 0.71 18.34 3.12
N ALA A 123 1.80 19.10 2.99
CA ALA A 123 2.07 19.89 1.79
C ALA A 123 2.37 18.99 0.58
N GLY A 124 2.15 19.48 -0.64
CA GLY A 124 2.51 18.77 -1.86
C GLY A 124 1.44 18.89 -2.95
N TYR A 125 1.63 18.11 -4.00
CA TYR A 125 0.76 18.11 -5.16
C TYR A 125 -0.59 17.46 -4.84
N ARG A 126 -0.58 16.23 -4.32
CA ARG A 126 -1.80 15.41 -4.19
C ARG A 126 -1.89 14.67 -2.84
N PRO A 127 -1.83 15.38 -1.71
CA PRO A 127 -1.72 14.75 -0.40
C PRO A 127 -2.94 13.87 -0.06
N TRP A 128 -4.16 14.27 -0.41
CA TRP A 128 -5.37 13.45 -0.20
C TRP A 128 -5.32 12.16 -1.02
N THR A 129 -5.01 12.25 -2.31
CA THR A 129 -4.91 11.08 -3.19
C THR A 129 -3.82 10.12 -2.72
N HIS A 130 -2.63 10.62 -2.41
CA HIS A 130 -1.50 9.79 -2.00
C HIS A 130 -1.72 9.15 -0.63
N ALA A 131 -2.36 9.85 0.31
CA ALA A 131 -2.78 9.27 1.58
C ALA A 131 -3.74 8.09 1.38
N ASN A 132 -4.76 8.26 0.53
CA ASN A 132 -5.73 7.21 0.24
C ASN A 132 -5.10 6.02 -0.49
N PHE A 133 -4.19 6.28 -1.43
CA PHE A 133 -3.43 5.23 -2.12
C PHE A 133 -2.64 4.38 -1.11
N ILE A 134 -1.80 4.99 -0.27
CA ILE A 134 -0.96 4.28 0.70
C ILE A 134 -1.82 3.52 1.73
N LYS A 135 -2.93 4.11 2.20
CA LYS A 135 -3.86 3.48 3.14
C LYS A 135 -4.62 2.30 2.53
N SER A 136 -4.84 2.29 1.21
CA SER A 136 -5.50 1.18 0.53
C SER A 136 -4.64 -0.09 0.42
N LEU A 137 -3.31 0.05 0.57
CA LEU A 137 -2.36 -1.06 0.48
C LEU A 137 -2.29 -1.85 1.80
N LYS A 138 -1.98 -3.14 1.72
CA LYS A 138 -1.59 -3.94 2.90
C LYS A 138 -0.12 -3.68 3.28
N ALA A 139 0.27 -4.05 4.50
CA ALA A 139 1.65 -3.83 4.97
C ALA A 139 2.73 -4.41 4.03
N PRO A 140 2.62 -5.68 3.55
CA PRO A 140 3.62 -6.21 2.61
C PRO A 140 3.65 -5.47 1.27
N GLN A 141 2.51 -4.94 0.81
CA GLN A 141 2.45 -4.14 -0.41
C GLN A 141 3.10 -2.77 -0.24
N ARG A 142 3.02 -2.18 0.97
CA ARG A 142 3.74 -0.95 1.30
C ARG A 142 5.25 -1.18 1.35
N ASP A 143 5.70 -2.31 1.88
CA ASP A 143 7.12 -2.67 1.84
C ASP A 143 7.62 -2.83 0.40
N SER A 144 6.86 -3.52 -0.46
CA SER A 144 7.17 -3.59 -1.90
C SER A 144 7.18 -2.20 -2.55
N LEU A 145 6.21 -1.35 -2.24
CA LEU A 145 6.15 0.01 -2.77
C LEU A 145 7.37 0.85 -2.36
N ALA A 146 7.85 0.72 -1.12
CA ALA A 146 9.04 1.44 -0.67
C ALA A 146 10.29 1.03 -1.49
N LYS A 147 10.44 -0.26 -1.78
CA LYS A 147 11.51 -0.79 -2.65
C LYS A 147 11.41 -0.26 -4.08
N GLU A 148 10.20 -0.29 -4.65
CA GLU A 148 9.95 0.21 -5.99
C GLU A 148 10.21 1.73 -6.10
N LEU A 149 9.86 2.50 -5.07
CA LEU A 149 10.16 3.93 -4.99
C LEU A 149 11.67 4.20 -4.91
N LEU A 150 12.40 3.44 -4.09
CA LEU A 150 13.86 3.54 -4.00
C LEU A 150 14.52 3.23 -5.35
N GLU A 151 14.12 2.14 -6.00
CA GLU A 151 14.59 1.77 -7.35
C GLU A 151 14.28 2.89 -8.35
N TYR A 152 13.06 3.45 -8.30
CA TYR A 152 12.64 4.52 -9.20
C TYR A 152 13.48 5.77 -9.02
N ILE A 153 13.68 6.22 -7.77
CA ILE A 153 14.48 7.40 -7.43
C ILE A 153 15.93 7.20 -7.85
N GLY A 154 16.53 6.04 -7.56
CA GLY A 154 17.90 5.75 -7.96
C GLY A 154 18.11 5.73 -9.49
N LYS A 155 17.10 5.29 -10.25
CA LYS A 155 17.19 5.23 -11.71
C LYS A 155 16.83 6.53 -12.42
N ASN A 156 15.85 7.27 -11.92
CA ASN A 156 15.23 8.40 -12.63
C ASN A 156 15.48 9.75 -11.95
N GLY A 157 16.00 9.76 -10.72
CA GLY A 157 16.00 10.91 -9.83
C GLY A 157 14.59 11.30 -9.37
N VAL A 158 14.49 12.49 -8.78
CA VAL A 158 13.22 13.14 -8.45
C VAL A 158 12.92 14.18 -9.53
N ARG A 159 11.92 13.91 -10.37
CA ARG A 159 11.58 14.73 -11.54
C ARG A 159 10.56 15.81 -11.19
N ASP A 160 10.98 16.72 -10.33
CA ASP A 160 10.18 17.90 -10.01
C ASP A 160 10.27 18.95 -11.13
N VAL A 161 9.22 19.74 -11.27
CA VAL A 161 9.17 20.89 -12.17
C VAL A 161 9.57 22.13 -11.38
N LYS A 162 10.74 22.68 -11.68
CA LYS A 162 11.16 23.97 -11.13
C LYS A 162 10.25 25.07 -11.68
N GLU A 163 9.70 25.88 -10.77
CA GLU A 163 8.99 27.12 -11.10
C GLU A 163 9.96 28.21 -11.59
#